data_AF-A0A9R1BZ78-F1
#
_entry.id   AF-A0A9R1BZ78-F1
#
_cell.length_a   1.000
_cell.length_b   1.000
_cell.length_c   1.000
_cell.angle_alpha   90.00
_cell.angle_beta   90.00
_cell.angle_gamma   90.00
#
_symmetry.space_group_name_H-M   'P 1'
#
loop_
_entity.id
_entity.type
_entity.pdbx_description
1 polymer ?
#
loop_
_entity_poly.entity_id
_entity_poly.type
_entity_poly.pdbx_seq_one_letter_code
_entity_poly.pdbx_strand_id
1 'polypeptide(L)'
;MTPSRAICFGKMLISPFLFQHFVLEENMLEVDCPCVTPEVVLKASGHVEKFTDLMVKDEKTGTCYRADHLLKDFCKDKLEKDLTLSPETAAEFKRVLAVLDDLSTEELGAKIKEYGIVAPDTKNPLSAPYPFNLMFQTSIGPTGLSVGYMRPETAQGIFVNFKDLYYYNGQKLPFAAAQIGQAFRNEC
;
A
#
# COMPACT_ATOMS: atom_id res chain seq x y z
N MET A 1 -6.76 -27.89 18.37
CA MET A 1 -6.57 -27.22 17.06
C MET A 1 -5.47 -26.18 17.23
N THR A 2 -4.42 -26.19 16.40
CA THR A 2 -3.41 -25.13 16.45
C THR A 2 -4.02 -23.81 15.91
N PRO A 3 -3.63 -22.64 16.44
CA PRO A 3 -4.19 -21.34 16.03
C PRO A 3 -4.11 -21.11 14.51
N SER A 4 -3.05 -21.61 13.85
CA SER A 4 -2.85 -21.54 12.41
C SER A 4 -3.96 -22.24 11.58
N ARG A 5 -4.51 -23.36 12.06
CA ARG A 5 -5.58 -24.08 11.35
C ARG A 5 -6.93 -23.35 11.45
N ALA A 6 -7.18 -22.67 12.58
CA ALA A 6 -8.40 -21.89 12.76
C ALA A 6 -8.43 -20.65 11.84
N ILE A 7 -7.29 -19.99 11.64
CA ILE A 7 -7.17 -18.82 10.75
C ILE A 7 -7.36 -19.22 9.28
N CYS A 8 -6.76 -20.34 8.85
CA CYS A 8 -6.96 -20.85 7.49
C CYS A 8 -8.43 -21.20 7.23
N PHE A 9 -9.08 -21.83 8.21
CA PHE A 9 -10.51 -22.15 8.13
C PHE A 9 -11.37 -20.88 8.06
N GLY A 10 -11.07 -19.86 8.86
CA GLY A 10 -11.74 -18.57 8.78
C GLY A 10 -11.61 -17.90 7.42
N LYS A 11 -10.40 -17.89 6.83
CA LYS A 11 -10.18 -17.37 5.46
C LYS A 11 -10.95 -18.17 4.41
N MET A 12 -11.01 -19.50 4.56
CA MET A 12 -11.81 -20.38 3.69
C MET A 12 -13.31 -20.12 3.76
N LEU A 13 -13.83 -19.50 4.82
CA LEU A 13 -15.25 -19.16 4.94
C LEU A 13 -15.57 -17.76 4.40
N ILE A 14 -14.65 -16.79 4.55
CA ILE A 14 -14.87 -15.40 4.15
C ILE A 14 -14.90 -15.26 2.63
N SER A 15 -13.99 -15.93 1.91
CA SER A 15 -13.93 -15.80 0.44
C SER A 15 -15.20 -16.31 -0.25
N PRO A 16 -15.74 -17.51 0.08
CA PRO A 16 -17.02 -17.95 -0.47
C PRO A 16 -18.19 -17.07 -0.07
N PHE A 17 -18.18 -16.53 1.16
CA PHE A 17 -19.22 -15.60 1.60
C PHE A 17 -19.25 -14.31 0.76
N LEU A 18 -18.09 -13.69 0.54
CA LEU A 18 -17.99 -12.50 -0.32
C LEU A 18 -18.35 -12.81 -1.78
N PHE A 19 -17.96 -13.98 -2.27
CA PHE A 19 -18.34 -14.43 -3.60
C PHE A 19 -19.86 -14.60 -3.74
N GLN A 20 -20.49 -15.25 -2.76
CA GLN A 20 -21.93 -15.42 -2.73
C GLN A 20 -22.65 -14.07 -2.68
N HIS A 21 -22.22 -13.18 -1.78
CA HIS A 21 -22.90 -11.92 -1.53
C HIS A 21 -22.70 -10.86 -2.62
N PHE A 22 -21.55 -10.83 -3.30
CA PHE A 22 -21.31 -9.83 -4.35
C PHE A 22 -21.38 -10.42 -5.74
N VAL A 23 -20.69 -11.53 -6.02
CA VAL A 23 -20.59 -12.06 -7.38
C VAL A 23 -21.91 -12.71 -7.81
N LEU A 24 -22.50 -13.55 -6.95
CA LEU A 24 -23.73 -14.28 -7.29
C LEU A 24 -24.99 -13.42 -7.13
N GLU A 25 -25.12 -12.65 -6.04
CA GLU A 25 -26.31 -11.81 -5.81
C GLU A 25 -26.41 -10.64 -6.80
N GLU A 26 -25.30 -9.98 -7.13
CA GLU A 26 -25.29 -8.84 -8.08
C GLU A 26 -24.97 -9.26 -9.52
N ASN A 27 -24.87 -10.58 -9.78
CA ASN A 27 -24.58 -11.16 -11.10
C ASN A 27 -23.33 -10.52 -11.77
N MET A 28 -22.25 -10.38 -11.00
CA MET A 28 -21.00 -9.81 -11.50
C MET A 28 -20.23 -10.81 -12.36
N LEU A 29 -19.49 -10.31 -13.36
CA LEU A 29 -18.59 -11.13 -14.18
C LEU A 29 -17.30 -11.42 -13.40
N GLU A 30 -17.04 -12.69 -13.10
CA GLU A 30 -15.78 -13.10 -12.49
C GLU A 30 -14.65 -13.14 -13.54
N VAL A 31 -13.47 -12.64 -13.17
CA VAL A 31 -12.23 -12.77 -13.95
C VAL A 31 -11.07 -13.15 -13.04
N ASP A 32 -10.19 -14.04 -13.52
CA ASP A 32 -8.90 -14.31 -12.91
C ASP A 32 -7.77 -13.88 -13.86
N CYS A 33 -6.89 -13.03 -13.36
CA CYS A 33 -5.78 -12.45 -14.13
C CYS A 33 -4.43 -12.89 -13.53
N PRO A 34 -3.34 -12.87 -14.32
CA PRO A 34 -2.00 -13.15 -13.81
C PRO A 34 -1.57 -12.19 -12.69
N CYS A 35 -0.69 -12.67 -11.81
CA CYS A 35 -0.05 -11.85 -10.77
C CYS A 35 1.08 -10.97 -11.31
N VAL A 36 1.71 -11.37 -12.41
CA VAL A 36 2.80 -10.62 -13.06
C VAL A 36 2.21 -9.68 -14.10
N THR A 37 2.52 -8.40 -13.97
CA THR A 37 2.02 -7.33 -14.83
C THR A 37 3.19 -6.67 -15.57
N PRO A 38 3.15 -6.56 -16.91
CA PRO A 38 4.16 -5.82 -17.68
C PRO A 38 4.22 -4.34 -17.25
N GLU A 39 5.42 -3.76 -17.23
CA GLU A 39 5.64 -2.36 -16.82
C GLU A 39 4.72 -1.37 -17.54
N VAL A 40 4.46 -1.57 -18.84
CA VAL A 40 3.63 -0.67 -19.65
C VAL A 40 2.22 -0.45 -19.11
N VAL A 41 1.63 -1.47 -18.46
CA VAL A 41 0.29 -1.40 -17.88
C VAL A 41 0.31 -0.54 -16.61
N LEU A 42 1.33 -0.70 -15.78
CA LEU A 42 1.48 0.04 -14.53
C LEU A 42 1.97 1.47 -14.76
N LYS A 43 2.71 1.70 -15.84
CA LYS A 43 3.05 3.04 -16.31
C LYS A 43 1.81 3.77 -16.81
N ALA A 44 0.97 3.11 -17.62
CA ALA A 44 -0.27 3.70 -18.14
C ALA A 44 -1.27 4.05 -17.02
N SER A 45 -1.35 3.24 -15.96
CA SER A 45 -2.19 3.53 -14.79
C SER A 45 -1.57 4.53 -13.79
N GLY A 46 -0.33 4.96 -14.00
CA GLY A 46 0.38 5.90 -13.13
C GLY A 46 0.97 5.29 -11.85
N HIS A 47 0.87 3.97 -11.67
CA HIS A 47 1.43 3.28 -10.51
C HIS A 47 2.96 3.41 -10.44
N VAL A 48 3.65 3.38 -11.58
CA VAL A 48 5.13 3.49 -11.60
C VAL A 48 5.62 4.81 -10.98
N GLU A 49 4.86 5.89 -11.14
CA GLU A 49 5.25 7.23 -10.69
C GLU A 49 4.70 7.57 -9.31
N LYS A 50 3.46 7.14 -9.01
CA LYS A 50 2.73 7.57 -7.81
C LYS A 50 2.67 6.53 -6.70
N PHE A 51 2.96 5.26 -7.00
CA PHE A 51 2.89 4.17 -6.02
C PHE A 51 4.17 4.08 -5.20
N THR A 52 4.50 5.20 -4.55
CA THR A 52 5.72 5.37 -3.76
C THR A 52 5.37 5.87 -2.37
N ASP A 53 5.97 5.28 -1.34
CA ASP A 53 5.93 5.81 0.02
C ASP A 53 7.23 6.57 0.32
N LEU A 54 7.15 7.48 1.29
CA LEU A 54 8.33 8.20 1.78
C LEU A 54 9.04 7.38 2.85
N MET A 55 10.30 7.06 2.58
CA MET A 55 11.13 6.22 3.45
C MET A 55 12.31 7.00 3.99
N VAL A 56 12.75 6.64 5.19
CA VAL A 56 14.00 7.11 5.81
C VAL A 56 14.87 5.93 6.18
N LYS A 57 16.18 6.13 6.20
CA LYS A 57 17.16 5.06 6.46
C LYS A 57 17.99 5.40 7.68
N ASP A 58 18.24 4.43 8.55
CA ASP A 58 19.28 4.56 9.59
C ASP A 58 20.66 4.62 8.91
N GLU A 59 21.38 5.72 9.12
CA GLU A 59 22.67 5.96 8.47
C GLU A 59 23.75 4.92 8.84
N LYS A 60 23.61 4.24 9.99
CA LYS A 60 24.62 3.27 10.46
C LYS A 60 24.26 1.83 10.14
N THR A 61 23.00 1.43 10.32
CA THR A 61 22.57 0.03 10.11
C THR A 61 22.01 -0.21 8.72
N GLY A 62 21.52 0.85 8.08
CA GLY A 62 20.87 0.79 6.79
C GLY A 62 19.45 0.24 6.80
N THR A 63 18.87 0.02 7.99
CA THR A 63 17.46 -0.33 8.13
C THR A 63 16.58 0.80 7.63
N CYS A 64 15.57 0.46 6.82
CA CYS A 64 14.62 1.41 6.26
C CYS A 64 13.35 1.44 7.11
N TYR A 65 12.82 2.64 7.31
CA TYR A 65 11.57 2.87 8.03
C TYR A 65 10.67 3.77 7.21
N ARG A 66 9.35 3.55 7.33
CA ARG A 66 8.33 4.43 6.78
C ARG A 66 8.29 5.75 7.55
N ALA A 67 8.49 6.85 6.85
CA ALA A 67 8.65 8.17 7.45
C ALA A 67 7.34 8.69 8.07
N ASP A 68 6.21 8.40 7.43
CA ASP A 68 4.86 8.71 7.90
C ASP A 68 4.52 7.94 9.19
N HIS A 69 4.83 6.65 9.24
CA HIS A 69 4.63 5.82 10.43
C HIS A 69 5.46 6.31 11.61
N LEU A 70 6.74 6.66 11.39
CA LEU A 70 7.59 7.21 12.45
C LEU A 70 7.02 8.50 13.04
N LEU A 71 6.56 9.42 12.19
CA LEU A 71 5.98 10.67 12.64
C LEU A 71 4.64 10.44 13.39
N LYS A 72 3.82 9.52 12.88
CA LYS A 72 2.54 9.13 13.48
C LYS A 72 2.72 8.51 14.85
N ASP A 73 3.63 7.57 14.98
CA ASP A 73 3.91 6.88 16.24
C ASP A 73 4.52 7.83 17.26
N PHE A 74 5.43 8.72 16.84
CA PHE A 74 5.96 9.77 17.72
C PHE A 74 4.87 10.71 18.24
N CYS A 75 3.97 11.18 17.37
CA CYS A 75 2.87 12.06 17.77
C CYS A 75 1.92 11.38 18.74
N LYS A 76 1.57 10.10 18.51
CA LYS A 76 0.72 9.32 19.41
C LYS A 76 1.40 9.08 20.77
N ASP A 77 2.66 8.67 20.77
CA ASP A 77 3.42 8.44 21.99
C ASP A 77 3.50 9.70 22.86
N LYS A 78 3.69 10.87 22.23
CA LYS A 78 3.70 12.16 22.92
C LYS A 78 2.34 12.56 23.47
N LEU A 79 1.25 12.27 22.74
CA LEU A 79 -0.10 12.54 23.20
C LEU A 79 -0.54 11.62 24.34
N GLU A 80 -0.05 10.37 24.39
CA GLU A 80 -0.43 9.39 25.41
C GLU A 80 0.43 9.46 26.69
N LYS A 81 1.75 9.72 26.56
CA LYS A 81 2.70 9.58 27.69
C LYS A 81 3.00 10.89 28.43
N ASP A 82 2.95 12.04 27.75
CA ASP A 82 3.30 13.33 28.36
C ASP A 82 2.03 14.09 28.83
N LEU A 83 1.62 13.87 30.08
CA LEU A 83 0.50 14.59 30.73
C LEU A 83 0.76 16.09 30.98
N THR A 84 1.98 16.59 30.73
CA THR A 84 2.40 17.98 30.93
C THR A 84 2.49 18.79 29.63
N LEU A 85 2.01 18.23 28.52
CA LEU A 85 2.07 18.92 27.23
C LEU A 85 1.20 20.19 27.23
N SER A 86 1.73 21.30 26.73
CA SER A 86 0.96 22.51 26.48
C SER A 86 -0.25 22.19 25.57
N PRO A 87 -1.44 22.74 25.84
CA PRO A 87 -2.63 22.52 25.00
C PRO A 87 -2.39 22.94 23.54
N GLU A 88 -1.47 23.87 23.30
CA GLU A 88 -1.09 24.33 21.95
C GLU A 88 -0.32 23.25 21.17
N THR A 89 0.67 22.61 21.80
CA THR A 89 1.48 21.55 21.18
C THR A 89 0.65 20.29 20.91
N ALA A 90 -0.31 19.98 21.79
CA ALA A 90 -1.23 18.87 21.58
C ALA A 90 -2.18 19.12 20.39
N ALA A 91 -2.58 20.38 20.17
CA ALA A 91 -3.38 20.76 19.00
C ALA A 91 -2.53 20.68 17.71
N GLU A 92 -1.25 21.05 17.76
CA GLU A 92 -0.33 20.89 16.63
C GLU A 92 -0.17 19.43 16.23
N PHE A 93 0.13 18.52 17.16
CA PHE A 93 0.30 17.09 16.84
C PHE A 93 -0.98 16.48 16.24
N LYS A 94 -2.16 16.88 16.72
CA LYS A 94 -3.43 16.45 16.12
C LYS A 94 -3.61 16.97 14.69
N ARG A 95 -3.16 18.20 14.40
CA ARG A 95 -3.18 18.74 13.03
C ARG A 95 -2.19 18.01 12.14
N VAL A 96 -0.98 17.76 12.61
CA VAL A 96 0.05 17.00 11.87
C VAL A 96 -0.45 15.59 11.56
N LEU A 97 -1.10 14.92 12.51
CA LEU A 97 -1.73 13.61 12.28
C LEU A 97 -2.87 13.63 11.25
N ALA A 98 -3.57 14.76 11.10
CA ALA A 98 -4.67 14.90 10.15
C ALA A 98 -4.19 15.19 8.72
N VAL A 99 -3.00 15.79 8.56
CA VAL A 99 -2.43 16.18 7.26
C VAL A 99 -1.26 15.26 6.85
N LEU A 100 -0.96 14.24 7.66
CA LEU A 100 0.21 13.36 7.52
C LEU A 100 0.37 12.78 6.10
N ASP A 101 -0.75 12.36 5.50
CA ASP A 101 -0.78 11.69 4.19
C ASP A 101 -0.52 12.66 3.02
N ASP A 102 -0.69 13.96 3.24
CA ASP A 102 -0.54 15.01 2.22
C ASP A 102 0.82 15.75 2.32
N LEU A 103 1.66 15.41 3.31
CA LEU A 103 2.94 16.09 3.52
C LEU A 103 3.94 15.77 2.41
N SER A 104 4.62 16.81 1.91
CA SER A 104 5.71 16.65 0.96
C SER A 104 6.96 16.04 1.60
N THR A 105 7.89 15.57 0.76
CA THR A 105 9.22 15.06 1.18
C THR A 105 9.98 16.02 2.07
N GLU A 106 9.91 17.32 1.73
CA GLU A 106 10.62 18.39 2.41
C GLU A 106 9.99 18.73 3.77
N GLU A 107 8.66 18.83 3.82
CA GLU A 107 7.92 19.10 5.06
C GLU A 107 8.03 17.94 6.04
N LEU A 108 7.95 16.69 5.55
CA LEU A 108 8.11 15.51 6.37
C LEU A 108 9.52 15.42 6.95
N GLY A 109 10.53 15.72 6.12
CA GLY A 109 11.93 15.80 6.57
C GLY A 109 12.16 16.91 7.59
N ALA A 110 11.54 18.07 7.41
CA ALA A 110 11.60 19.17 8.36
C ALA A 110 10.98 18.77 9.71
N LYS A 111 9.80 18.14 9.70
CA LYS A 111 9.11 17.69 10.92
C LYS A 111 9.88 16.60 11.66
N ILE A 112 10.46 15.64 10.93
CA ILE A 112 11.33 14.59 11.52
C ILE A 112 12.54 15.23 12.22
N LYS A 113 13.15 16.26 11.62
CA LYS A 113 14.30 16.97 12.19
C LYS A 113 13.92 17.90 13.36
N GLU A 114 12.79 18.60 13.23
CA GLU A 114 12.25 19.51 14.26
C GLU A 114 11.91 18.75 15.54
N TYR A 115 11.25 17.59 15.41
CA TYR A 115 10.89 16.74 16.54
C TYR A 115 12.02 15.83 17.01
N GLY A 116 13.16 15.81 16.31
CA GLY A 116 14.33 15.01 16.68
C GLY A 116 14.06 13.50 16.66
N ILE A 117 13.28 13.03 15.68
CA ILE A 117 12.91 11.62 15.56
C ILE A 117 14.13 10.80 15.16
N VAL A 118 14.39 9.70 15.87
CA VAL A 118 15.50 8.77 15.67
C VAL A 118 14.97 7.38 15.34
N ALA A 119 15.85 6.50 14.84
CA ALA A 119 15.49 5.11 14.58
C ALA A 119 14.97 4.42 15.87
N PRO A 120 13.81 3.73 15.84
CA PRO A 120 13.21 3.11 17.02
C PRO A 120 14.12 2.10 17.73
N ASP A 121 14.86 1.30 16.96
CA ASP A 121 15.65 0.19 17.49
C ASP A 121 17.03 0.64 18.00
N THR A 122 17.67 1.56 17.28
CA THR A 122 19.08 1.90 17.47
C THR A 122 19.31 3.31 18.00
N LYS A 123 18.28 4.17 17.96
CA LYS A 123 18.34 5.61 18.29
C LYS A 123 19.38 6.38 17.46
N ASN A 124 19.74 5.85 16.29
CA ASN A 124 20.64 6.50 15.37
C ASN A 124 19.94 7.63 14.59
N PRO A 125 20.72 8.58 14.02
CA PRO A 125 20.19 9.57 13.10
C PRO A 125 19.64 8.91 11.83
N LEU A 126 18.57 9.50 11.31
CA LEU A 126 17.88 9.08 10.10
C LEU A 126 18.30 9.96 8.90
N SER A 127 18.35 9.36 7.71
CA SER A 127 18.55 10.07 6.46
C SER A 127 17.37 11.00 6.12
N ALA A 128 17.56 11.87 5.13
CA ALA A 128 16.45 12.60 4.53
C ALA A 128 15.40 11.63 3.93
N PRO A 129 14.09 11.96 3.97
CA PRO A 129 13.07 11.17 3.32
C PRO A 129 13.28 11.09 1.82
N TYR A 130 13.11 9.91 1.24
CA TYR A 130 13.18 9.68 -0.20
C TYR A 130 12.00 8.81 -0.66
N PRO A 131 11.52 8.98 -1.90
CA PRO A 131 10.44 8.15 -2.44
C PRO A 131 10.95 6.74 -2.72
N PHE A 132 10.20 5.74 -2.27
CA PHE A 132 10.47 4.33 -2.49
C PHE A 132 9.28 3.64 -3.14
N ASN A 133 9.52 2.94 -4.24
CA ASN A 133 8.46 2.24 -4.96
C ASN A 133 8.07 0.95 -4.23
N LEU A 134 6.78 0.81 -3.93
CA LEU A 134 6.23 -0.34 -3.19
C LEU A 134 5.94 -1.55 -4.10
N MET A 135 6.19 -1.47 -5.40
CA MET A 135 5.96 -2.60 -6.30
C MET A 135 7.17 -3.54 -6.31
N PHE A 136 6.91 -4.85 -6.25
CA PHE A 136 7.97 -5.84 -6.47
C PHE A 136 8.29 -5.92 -7.96
N GLN A 137 9.48 -5.46 -8.33
CA GLN A 137 9.99 -5.58 -9.70
C GLN A 137 10.46 -7.01 -10.00
N THR A 138 10.19 -7.49 -11.21
CA THR A 138 10.66 -8.77 -11.74
C THR A 138 11.03 -8.62 -13.22
N SER A 139 11.66 -9.63 -13.80
CA SER A 139 12.00 -9.69 -15.23
C SER A 139 11.21 -10.80 -15.91
N ILE A 140 10.58 -10.48 -17.04
CA ILE A 140 9.76 -11.40 -17.83
C ILE A 140 10.59 -11.93 -19.00
N GLY A 141 10.67 -13.26 -19.11
CA GLY A 141 11.35 -13.94 -20.21
C GLY A 141 12.85 -14.19 -19.97
N PRO A 142 13.49 -15.01 -20.81
CA PRO A 142 14.85 -15.52 -20.59
C PRO A 142 15.94 -14.45 -20.77
N THR A 143 15.66 -13.37 -21.51
CA THR A 143 16.62 -12.30 -21.81
C THR A 143 16.67 -11.23 -20.72
N GLY A 144 15.69 -11.18 -19.82
CA GLY A 144 15.59 -10.16 -18.78
C GLY A 144 15.29 -8.74 -19.28
N LEU A 145 15.02 -8.56 -20.58
CA LEU A 145 14.81 -7.24 -21.18
C LEU A 145 13.42 -6.66 -20.87
N SER A 146 12.42 -7.53 -20.64
CA SER A 146 11.06 -7.09 -20.34
C SER A 146 10.89 -6.93 -18.84
N VAL A 147 10.80 -5.69 -18.36
CA VAL A 147 10.51 -5.41 -16.96
C VAL A 147 9.03 -5.69 -16.66
N GLY A 148 8.79 -6.36 -15.56
CA GLY A 148 7.46 -6.59 -15.01
C GLY A 148 7.42 -6.28 -13.52
N TYR A 149 6.22 -6.25 -12.97
CA TYR A 149 6.00 -6.12 -11.54
C TYR A 149 4.98 -7.15 -11.08
N MET A 150 5.08 -7.55 -9.81
CA MET A 150 3.96 -8.20 -9.15
C MET A 150 2.86 -7.16 -8.95
N ARG A 151 1.62 -7.52 -9.28
CA ARG A 151 0.50 -6.57 -9.27
C ARG A 151 0.29 -5.97 -7.87
N PRO A 152 0.20 -4.64 -7.73
CA PRO A 152 -0.08 -3.97 -6.46
C PRO A 152 -1.57 -4.05 -6.06
N GLU A 153 -2.44 -4.36 -7.03
CA GLU A 153 -3.89 -4.50 -6.90
C GLU A 153 -4.45 -5.44 -7.99
N THR A 154 -5.71 -5.87 -7.87
CA THR A 154 -6.37 -6.74 -8.88
C THR A 154 -7.11 -5.96 -9.97
N ALA A 155 -7.42 -4.68 -9.75
CA ALA A 155 -8.28 -3.89 -10.65
C ALA A 155 -7.72 -3.76 -12.08
N GLN A 156 -6.40 -3.66 -12.24
CA GLN A 156 -5.74 -3.55 -13.55
C GLN A 156 -6.08 -4.71 -14.48
N GLY A 157 -6.23 -5.93 -13.94
CA GLY A 157 -6.62 -7.09 -14.73
C GLY A 157 -8.03 -6.96 -15.34
N ILE A 158 -8.96 -6.39 -14.59
CA ILE A 158 -10.33 -6.10 -15.05
C ILE A 158 -10.31 -5.05 -16.16
N PHE A 159 -9.54 -3.96 -15.98
CA PHE A 159 -9.48 -2.87 -16.96
C PHE A 159 -8.87 -3.31 -18.30
N VAL A 160 -7.80 -4.10 -18.28
CA VAL A 160 -7.18 -4.63 -19.51
C VAL A 160 -8.15 -5.53 -20.27
N ASN A 161 -9.01 -6.27 -19.56
CA ASN A 161 -10.00 -7.17 -20.16
C ASN A 161 -11.39 -6.53 -20.34
N PHE A 162 -11.53 -5.20 -20.19
CA PHE A 162 -12.82 -4.52 -20.24
C PHE A 162 -13.60 -4.81 -21.53
N LYS A 163 -12.92 -4.88 -22.68
CA LYS A 163 -13.55 -5.14 -23.97
C LYS A 163 -14.24 -6.50 -24.01
N ASP A 164 -13.57 -7.53 -23.48
CA ASP A 164 -14.11 -8.90 -23.46
C ASP A 164 -15.25 -8.99 -22.44
N LEU A 165 -15.08 -8.41 -21.26
CA LEU A 165 -16.13 -8.34 -20.24
C LEU A 165 -17.39 -7.62 -20.76
N TYR A 166 -17.21 -6.49 -21.45
CA TYR A 166 -18.30 -5.75 -22.08
C TYR A 166 -19.01 -6.57 -23.15
N TYR A 167 -18.25 -7.34 -23.95
CA TYR A 167 -18.81 -8.26 -24.93
C TYR A 167 -19.63 -9.37 -24.27
N TYR A 168 -19.12 -9.99 -23.20
CA TYR A 168 -19.83 -11.01 -22.44
C TYR A 168 -21.12 -10.49 -21.78
N ASN A 169 -21.14 -9.21 -21.38
CA ASN A 169 -22.37 -8.57 -20.90
C ASN A 169 -23.36 -8.17 -22.03
N GLY A 170 -23.13 -8.62 -23.27
CA GLY A 170 -23.97 -8.27 -24.40
C GLY A 170 -23.89 -6.79 -24.80
N GLN A 171 -22.74 -6.16 -24.54
CA GLN A 171 -22.44 -4.76 -24.88
C GLN A 171 -23.39 -3.76 -24.21
N LYS A 172 -23.86 -4.07 -22.99
CA LYS A 172 -24.74 -3.19 -22.21
C LYS A 172 -24.03 -2.69 -20.96
N LEU A 173 -24.35 -1.45 -20.60
CA LEU A 173 -23.97 -0.84 -19.33
C LEU A 173 -25.24 -0.58 -18.50
N PRO A 174 -25.16 -0.59 -17.16
CA PRO A 174 -23.99 -0.91 -16.35
C PRO A 174 -23.73 -2.43 -16.26
N PHE A 175 -22.47 -2.81 -15.99
CA PHE A 175 -22.10 -4.15 -15.53
C PHE A 175 -20.96 -4.05 -14.51
N ALA A 176 -20.82 -5.08 -13.69
CA ALA A 176 -19.74 -5.19 -12.72
C ALA A 176 -18.90 -6.43 -13.03
N ALA A 177 -17.61 -6.32 -12.76
CA ALA A 177 -16.68 -7.44 -12.82
C ALA A 177 -15.92 -7.53 -11.49
N ALA A 178 -15.67 -8.76 -11.05
CA ALA A 178 -15.03 -9.05 -9.78
C ALA A 178 -13.83 -9.96 -9.98
N GLN A 179 -12.80 -9.75 -9.16
CA GLN A 179 -11.63 -10.61 -9.12
C GLN A 179 -11.22 -10.84 -7.67
N ILE A 180 -11.09 -12.10 -7.29
CA ILE A 180 -10.54 -12.52 -5.99
C ILE A 180 -9.15 -13.08 -6.23
N GLY A 181 -8.13 -12.43 -5.67
CA GLY A 181 -6.75 -12.88 -5.86
C GLY A 181 -5.75 -12.16 -4.97
N GLN A 182 -4.50 -12.62 -5.01
CA GLN A 182 -3.41 -12.01 -4.26
C GLN A 182 -2.96 -10.69 -4.90
N ALA A 183 -2.55 -9.74 -4.07
CA ALA A 183 -1.87 -8.52 -4.48
C ALA A 183 -0.61 -8.36 -3.61
N PHE A 184 0.42 -7.70 -4.14
CA PHE A 184 1.74 -7.66 -3.54
C PHE A 184 2.17 -6.21 -3.34
N ARG A 185 2.53 -5.88 -2.09
CA ARG A 185 3.12 -4.60 -1.70
C ARG A 185 4.44 -4.87 -0.99
N ASN A 186 5.50 -4.21 -1.44
CA ASN A 186 6.84 -4.29 -0.88
C ASN A 186 6.94 -3.33 0.31
N GLU A 187 6.21 -3.66 1.37
CA GLU A 187 6.25 -2.93 2.63
C GLU A 187 7.53 -3.28 3.39
N CYS A 188 8.15 -2.27 4.03
CA CYS A 188 9.28 -2.45 4.95
C CYS A 188 8.81 -2.71 6.37
#